data_AF-X1CJ34-F1
#
_entry.id   AF-X1CJ34-F1
#
_cell.length_a   1.000
_cell.length_b   1.000
_cell.length_c   1.000
_cell.angle_alpha   90.00
_cell.angle_beta   90.00
_cell.angle_gamma   90.00
#
_symmetry.space_group_name_H-M   'P 1'
#
loop_
_entity.id
_entity.type
_entity.pdbx_description
1 polymer ?
#
loop_
_entity_poly.entity_id
_entity_poly.type
_entity_poly.pdbx_seq_one_letter_code
_entity_poly.pdbx_strand_id
1 'polypeptide(L)'
;MSEYNRWFTDNWWISPLNFSENVLKDFNFPKKVYVRDSTIREGEETPGVYYTLEDKIDIVEKLEEVGVGDIDVGYIGRVQEQWDLANKIKELGLKIKTYSHLSSNPIKWDEEIQKALDAKVDYIGYGIVLTPWQLELFTGDSRVSPQVMLNIIPLTLRKIKKYGGTAILDCVDATRSDLTFLKEAIRDERRSYKRRF
;
A
#
# COMPACT_ATOMS: atom_id res chain seq x y z
N MET A 1 26.32 -2.82 21.03
CA MET A 1 25.40 -3.73 20.33
C MET A 1 24.33 -4.10 21.33
N SER A 2 23.05 -3.84 21.02
CA SER A 2 21.93 -4.11 21.92
C SER A 2 21.86 -5.61 22.26
N GLU A 3 21.70 -5.94 23.54
CA GLU A 3 21.43 -7.31 23.97
C GLU A 3 20.16 -7.82 23.27
N TYR A 4 20.25 -9.03 22.70
CA TYR A 4 19.09 -9.73 22.16
C TYR A 4 17.98 -9.79 23.21
N ASN A 5 16.76 -9.49 22.78
CA ASN A 5 15.60 -9.44 23.66
C ASN A 5 14.34 -9.78 22.84
N ARG A 6 13.16 -9.77 23.48
CA ARG A 6 11.91 -10.19 22.83
C ARG A 6 11.51 -9.36 21.60
N TRP A 7 12.06 -8.16 21.41
CA TRP A 7 11.77 -7.27 20.27
C TRP A 7 12.97 -7.04 19.33
N PHE A 8 14.16 -7.58 19.65
CA PHE A 8 15.35 -7.55 18.79
C PHE A 8 16.03 -8.92 18.84
N THR A 9 15.86 -9.69 17.77
CA THR A 9 16.37 -11.06 17.58
C THR A 9 17.10 -11.16 16.24
N ASP A 10 17.75 -12.29 15.97
CA ASP A 10 18.32 -12.57 14.64
C ASP A 10 17.27 -12.65 13.53
N ASN A 11 16.01 -12.94 13.90
CA ASN A 11 14.93 -13.16 12.94
C ASN A 11 14.05 -11.93 12.73
N TRP A 12 13.96 -11.04 13.73
CA TRP A 12 13.10 -9.86 13.66
C TRP A 12 13.55 -8.75 14.60
N TRP A 13 13.24 -7.53 14.18
CA TRP A 13 13.31 -6.33 15.00
C TRP A 13 11.98 -5.57 14.93
N ILE A 14 11.36 -5.35 16.08
CA ILE A 14 10.11 -4.61 16.23
C ILE A 14 10.20 -3.59 17.36
N SER A 15 9.30 -2.62 17.39
CA SER A 15 9.28 -1.62 18.46
C SER A 15 8.95 -2.24 19.82
N PRO A 16 9.68 -1.90 20.90
CA PRO A 16 9.31 -2.31 22.26
C PRO A 16 7.89 -1.85 22.65
N LEU A 17 7.38 -0.78 22.03
CA LEU A 17 6.06 -0.22 22.29
C LEU A 17 4.93 -1.20 21.96
N ASN A 18 5.16 -2.15 21.04
CA ASN A 18 4.22 -3.23 20.72
C ASN A 18 3.90 -4.12 21.93
N PHE A 19 4.74 -4.09 22.98
CA PHE A 19 4.59 -4.86 24.21
C PHE A 19 4.25 -4.00 25.43
N SER A 20 3.89 -2.73 25.25
CA SER A 20 3.42 -1.90 26.35
C SER A 20 2.08 -2.42 26.88
N GLU A 21 1.87 -2.37 28.20
CA GLU A 21 0.62 -2.85 28.81
C GLU A 21 -0.62 -2.16 28.23
N ASN A 22 -0.50 -0.86 27.91
CA ASN A 22 -1.57 -0.09 27.29
C ASN A 22 -1.95 -0.57 25.88
N VAL A 23 -1.05 -1.23 25.17
CA VAL A 23 -1.32 -1.83 23.86
C VAL A 23 -1.85 -3.25 24.03
N LEU A 24 -1.19 -4.05 24.88
CA LEU A 24 -1.53 -5.46 25.07
C LEU A 24 -2.89 -5.68 25.70
N LYS A 25 -3.33 -4.82 26.63
CA LYS A 25 -4.62 -4.97 27.32
C LYS A 25 -5.83 -4.91 26.37
N ASP A 26 -5.67 -4.23 25.24
CA ASP A 26 -6.72 -4.01 24.25
C ASP A 26 -6.57 -4.96 23.04
N PHE A 27 -5.65 -5.93 23.09
CA PHE A 27 -5.46 -6.92 22.03
C PHE A 27 -6.71 -7.82 21.88
N ASN A 28 -7.44 -7.57 20.80
CA ASN A 28 -8.58 -8.38 20.39
C ASN A 28 -8.44 -8.71 18.89
N PHE A 29 -7.74 -9.80 18.59
CA PHE A 29 -7.44 -10.16 17.22
C PHE A 29 -8.68 -10.69 16.47
N PRO A 30 -8.84 -10.34 15.19
CA PRO A 30 -9.88 -10.94 14.37
C PRO A 30 -9.59 -12.44 14.16
N LYS A 31 -10.64 -13.22 13.84
CA LYS A 31 -10.50 -14.65 13.51
C LYS A 31 -9.55 -14.93 12.34
N LYS A 32 -9.31 -13.94 11.49
CA LYS A 32 -8.45 -14.05 10.32
C LYS A 32 -7.65 -12.76 10.13
N VAL A 33 -6.35 -12.92 9.94
CA VAL A 33 -5.40 -11.87 9.57
C VAL A 33 -4.90 -12.16 8.16
N TYR A 34 -4.65 -11.10 7.40
CA TYR A 34 -4.03 -11.17 6.08
C TYR A 34 -2.71 -10.43 6.14
N VAL A 35 -1.70 -10.96 5.46
CA VAL A 35 -0.39 -10.33 5.31
C VAL A 35 -0.27 -9.91 3.84
N ARG A 36 0.01 -8.62 3.64
CA ARG A 36 0.61 -8.10 2.42
C ARG A 36 2.09 -7.92 2.70
N ASP A 37 2.93 -8.66 2.00
CA ASP A 37 4.38 -8.48 2.13
C ASP A 37 4.82 -7.28 1.29
N SER A 38 5.76 -6.49 1.83
CA SER A 38 6.27 -5.29 1.18
C SER A 38 7.80 -5.31 1.06
N THR A 39 8.44 -6.47 1.18
CA THR A 39 9.90 -6.63 1.11
C THR A 39 10.46 -6.03 -0.20
N ILE A 40 9.84 -6.34 -1.33
CA ILE A 40 10.29 -5.89 -2.65
C ILE A 40 9.93 -4.42 -2.97
N ARG A 41 9.18 -3.74 -2.10
CA ARG A 41 8.78 -2.33 -2.27
C ARG A 41 9.35 -1.44 -1.18
N GLU A 42 8.95 -1.65 0.07
CA GLU A 42 9.42 -0.88 1.22
C GLU A 42 10.83 -1.32 1.63
N GLY A 43 11.14 -2.62 1.50
CA GLY A 43 12.48 -3.12 1.79
C GLY A 43 13.54 -2.54 0.84
N GLU A 44 13.18 -2.30 -0.42
CA GLU A 44 14.06 -1.64 -1.41
C GLU A 44 14.35 -0.16 -1.07
N GLU A 45 13.54 0.50 -0.25
CA GLU A 45 13.83 1.86 0.25
C GLU A 45 14.87 1.87 1.39
N THR A 46 15.30 0.69 1.86
CA THR A 46 16.37 0.58 2.85
C THR A 46 17.70 0.99 2.23
N PRO A 47 18.44 1.96 2.81
CA PRO A 47 19.73 2.38 2.27
C PRO A 47 20.70 1.22 2.06
N GLY A 48 21.23 1.09 0.84
CA GLY A 48 22.18 0.03 0.47
C GLY A 48 21.52 -1.29 0.05
N VAL A 49 20.20 -1.38 0.03
CA VAL A 49 19.47 -2.52 -0.52
C VAL A 49 19.10 -2.24 -1.97
N TYR A 50 19.33 -3.22 -2.84
CA TYR A 50 18.90 -3.23 -4.22
C TYR A 50 18.61 -4.67 -4.63
N TYR A 51 17.52 -4.88 -5.37
CA TYR A 51 17.15 -6.18 -5.90
C TYR A 51 17.10 -6.14 -7.42
N THR A 52 17.72 -7.10 -8.08
CA THR A 52 17.50 -7.34 -9.51
C THR A 52 16.08 -7.87 -9.74
N LEU A 53 15.64 -7.93 -10.99
CA LEU A 53 14.34 -8.53 -11.32
C LEU A 53 14.29 -10.00 -10.90
N GLU A 54 15.38 -10.73 -11.12
CA GLU A 54 15.53 -12.13 -10.73
C GLU A 54 15.45 -12.29 -9.21
N ASP A 55 16.15 -11.45 -8.43
CA ASP A 55 16.04 -11.47 -6.96
C ASP A 55 14.60 -11.25 -6.49
N LYS A 56 13.88 -10.32 -7.13
CA LYS A 56 12.48 -10.05 -6.79
C LYS A 56 11.58 -11.24 -7.10
N ILE A 57 11.80 -11.93 -8.22
CA ILE A 57 11.03 -13.13 -8.59
C ILE A 57 11.28 -14.25 -7.57
N ASP A 58 12.54 -14.52 -7.22
CA ASP A 58 12.90 -15.54 -6.22
C ASP A 58 12.24 -15.26 -4.87
N ILE A 59 12.23 -14.00 -4.43
CA ILE A 59 11.52 -13.59 -3.21
C ILE A 59 10.01 -13.87 -3.33
N VAL A 60 9.39 -13.50 -4.46
CA VAL A 60 7.95 -13.68 -4.65
C VAL A 60 7.55 -15.16 -4.68
N GLU A 61 8.35 -16.03 -5.31
CA GLU A 61 8.13 -17.48 -5.28
C GLU A 61 8.20 -18.03 -3.86
N LYS A 62 9.16 -17.56 -3.05
CA LYS A 62 9.28 -17.95 -1.63
C LYS A 62 8.11 -17.45 -0.79
N LEU A 63 7.63 -16.23 -1.04
CA LEU A 63 6.45 -15.68 -0.36
C LEU A 63 5.19 -16.50 -0.69
N GLU A 64 5.04 -16.94 -1.94
CA GLU A 64 3.96 -17.85 -2.33
C GLU A 64 4.08 -19.22 -1.67
N GLU A 65 5.28 -19.81 -1.63
CA GLU A 65 5.56 -21.10 -0.99
C GLU A 65 5.14 -21.13 0.49
N VAL A 66 5.42 -20.05 1.23
CA VAL A 66 5.03 -19.93 2.65
C VAL A 66 3.57 -19.49 2.85
N GLY A 67 2.84 -19.21 1.76
CA GLY A 67 1.41 -18.91 1.79
C GLY A 67 1.05 -17.44 2.06
N VAL A 68 1.93 -16.49 1.75
CA VAL A 68 1.59 -15.06 1.77
C VAL A 68 0.51 -14.79 0.73
N GLY A 69 -0.52 -14.04 1.13
CA GLY A 69 -1.72 -13.86 0.30
C GLY A 69 -1.62 -12.74 -0.74
N ASP A 70 -0.72 -11.79 -0.53
CA ASP A 70 -0.65 -10.51 -1.25
C ASP A 70 0.78 -9.95 -1.16
N ILE A 71 1.27 -9.35 -2.24
CA ILE A 71 2.53 -8.60 -2.28
C ILE A 71 2.32 -7.19 -2.84
N ASP A 72 3.08 -6.26 -2.31
CA ASP A 72 3.23 -4.92 -2.86
C ASP A 72 4.28 -4.90 -3.98
N VAL A 73 3.85 -4.68 -5.22
CA VAL A 73 4.73 -4.58 -6.40
C VAL A 73 5.11 -3.13 -6.74
N GLY A 74 4.79 -2.16 -5.88
CA GLY A 74 5.20 -0.76 -6.03
C GLY A 74 4.34 0.08 -6.97
N TYR A 75 4.95 1.07 -7.60
CA TYR A 75 4.35 2.08 -8.47
C TYR A 75 4.51 1.70 -9.95
N ILE A 76 3.90 0.60 -10.39
CA ILE A 76 4.06 0.06 -11.76
C ILE A 76 3.62 1.05 -12.86
N GLY A 77 2.79 2.03 -12.52
CA GLY A 77 2.39 3.08 -13.46
C GLY A 77 3.56 4.00 -13.85
N ARG A 78 4.60 4.06 -13.00
CA ARG A 78 5.70 5.03 -13.07
C ARG A 78 7.09 4.39 -13.13
N VAL A 79 7.27 3.17 -12.62
CA VAL A 79 8.55 2.48 -12.55
C VAL A 79 8.50 1.24 -13.44
N GLN A 80 9.36 1.19 -14.47
CA GLN A 80 9.30 0.15 -15.50
C GLN A 80 9.68 -1.22 -14.92
N GLU A 81 10.70 -1.29 -14.07
CA GLU A 81 11.16 -2.54 -13.46
C GLU A 81 10.08 -3.20 -12.59
N GLN A 82 9.26 -2.38 -11.92
CA GLN A 82 8.12 -2.84 -11.12
C GLN A 82 6.97 -3.32 -12.00
N TRP A 83 6.76 -2.69 -13.15
CA TRP A 83 5.81 -3.16 -14.16
C TRP A 83 6.27 -4.49 -14.77
N ASP A 84 7.56 -4.64 -15.08
CA ASP A 84 8.15 -5.87 -15.61
C ASP A 84 7.96 -7.02 -14.60
N LEU A 85 8.21 -6.77 -13.31
CA LEU A 85 7.96 -7.74 -12.24
C LEU A 85 6.49 -8.16 -12.18
N ALA A 86 5.55 -7.21 -12.19
CA ALA A 86 4.13 -7.51 -12.13
C ALA A 86 3.68 -8.40 -13.30
N ASN A 87 4.17 -8.14 -14.52
CA ASN A 87 3.91 -9.00 -15.66
C ASN A 87 4.57 -10.37 -15.52
N LYS A 88 5.81 -10.41 -15.05
CA LYS A 88 6.58 -11.66 -14.91
C LYS A 88 5.92 -12.63 -13.94
N ILE A 89 5.39 -12.13 -12.83
CA ILE A 89 4.60 -12.92 -11.87
C ILE A 89 3.42 -13.61 -12.57
N LYS A 90 2.70 -12.89 -13.45
CA LYS A 90 1.57 -13.46 -14.20
C LYS A 90 2.02 -14.45 -15.27
N GLU A 91 3.13 -14.19 -15.96
CA GLU A 91 3.72 -15.12 -16.94
C GLU A 91 4.15 -16.45 -16.31
N LEU A 92 4.76 -16.40 -15.12
CA LEU A 92 5.17 -17.57 -14.35
C LEU A 92 3.99 -18.33 -13.74
N GLY A 93 2.78 -17.76 -13.81
CA GLY A 93 1.56 -18.40 -13.36
C GLY A 93 1.37 -18.42 -11.85
N LEU A 94 2.14 -17.61 -11.12
CA LEU A 94 2.03 -17.44 -9.67
C LEU A 94 0.62 -16.95 -9.30
N LYS A 95 0.13 -17.42 -8.16
CA LYS A 95 -1.22 -17.18 -7.63
C LYS A 95 -1.28 -16.11 -6.56
N ILE A 96 -0.13 -15.69 -6.04
CA ILE A 96 -0.01 -14.58 -5.09
C ILE A 96 -0.61 -13.32 -5.70
N LYS A 97 -1.41 -12.62 -4.89
CA LYS A 97 -2.10 -11.42 -5.37
C LYS A 97 -1.15 -10.26 -5.42
N THR A 98 -1.29 -9.43 -6.45
CA THR A 98 -0.46 -8.24 -6.60
C THR A 98 -1.25 -6.99 -6.23
N TYR A 99 -0.62 -6.13 -5.47
CA TYR A 99 -1.09 -4.79 -5.17
C TYR A 99 -0.09 -3.75 -5.68
N SER A 100 -0.58 -2.70 -6.33
CA SER A 100 0.26 -1.61 -6.83
C SER A 100 -0.32 -0.26 -6.51
N HIS A 101 0.54 0.69 -6.18
CA HIS A 101 0.21 2.06 -5.86
C HIS A 101 0.03 2.93 -7.10
N LEU A 102 -0.97 3.81 -7.06
CA LEU A 102 -0.97 5.04 -7.85
C LEU A 102 0.02 6.05 -7.25
N SER A 103 0.60 6.90 -8.10
CA SER A 103 1.46 7.99 -7.67
C SER A 103 0.67 9.07 -6.92
N SER A 104 1.36 10.02 -6.28
CA SER A 104 0.72 11.16 -5.63
C SER A 104 0.15 12.21 -6.59
N ASN A 105 0.29 12.03 -7.91
CA ASN A 105 -0.13 13.00 -8.91
C ASN A 105 -1.45 12.60 -9.60
N PRO A 106 -2.60 13.24 -9.25
CA PRO A 106 -3.90 12.86 -9.79
C PRO A 106 -4.05 13.02 -11.31
N ILE A 107 -3.23 13.88 -11.92
CA ILE A 107 -3.23 14.11 -13.37
C ILE A 107 -2.80 12.84 -14.12
N LYS A 108 -1.98 11.99 -13.49
CA LYS A 108 -1.42 10.78 -14.09
C LYS A 108 -2.23 9.52 -13.82
N TRP A 109 -3.20 9.56 -12.91
CA TRP A 109 -3.93 8.36 -12.50
C TRP A 109 -4.64 7.65 -13.63
N ASP A 110 -5.12 8.33 -14.66
CA ASP A 110 -5.83 7.64 -15.75
C ASP A 110 -4.88 6.70 -16.53
N GLU A 111 -3.66 7.15 -16.78
CA GLU A 111 -2.60 6.33 -17.39
C GLU A 111 -2.16 5.20 -16.45
N GLU A 112 -1.98 5.50 -15.17
CA GLU A 112 -1.49 4.54 -14.17
C GLU A 112 -2.53 3.44 -13.88
N ILE A 113 -3.81 3.81 -13.78
CA ILE A 113 -4.91 2.84 -13.63
C ILE A 113 -4.95 1.91 -14.83
N GLN A 114 -4.83 2.44 -16.06
CA GLN A 114 -4.82 1.60 -17.25
C GLN A 114 -3.64 0.63 -17.25
N LYS A 115 -2.42 1.10 -16.94
CA LYS A 115 -1.24 0.23 -16.81
C LYS A 115 -1.43 -0.88 -15.77
N ALA A 116 -2.05 -0.58 -14.63
CA ALA A 116 -2.31 -1.58 -13.59
C ALA A 116 -3.31 -2.65 -14.04
N LEU A 117 -4.32 -2.26 -14.82
CA LEU A 117 -5.29 -3.18 -15.40
C LEU A 117 -4.65 -4.04 -16.51
N ASP A 118 -3.80 -3.46 -17.34
CA ASP A 118 -3.08 -4.17 -18.41
C ASP A 118 -2.14 -5.24 -17.81
N ALA A 119 -1.46 -4.91 -16.71
CA ALA A 119 -0.64 -5.85 -15.92
C ALA A 119 -1.46 -6.82 -15.04
N LYS A 120 -2.80 -6.72 -15.08
CA LYS A 120 -3.74 -7.58 -14.33
C LYS A 120 -3.46 -7.61 -12.83
N VAL A 121 -3.15 -6.45 -12.25
CA VAL A 121 -2.96 -6.32 -10.81
C VAL A 121 -4.27 -6.56 -10.07
N ASP A 122 -4.21 -7.30 -8.97
CA ASP A 122 -5.39 -7.68 -8.19
C ASP A 122 -5.99 -6.48 -7.43
N TYR A 123 -5.12 -5.58 -6.95
CA TYR A 123 -5.50 -4.40 -6.16
C TYR A 123 -4.75 -3.13 -6.58
N ILE A 124 -5.49 -2.04 -6.78
CA ILE A 124 -4.92 -0.72 -7.06
C ILE A 124 -4.99 0.12 -5.78
N GLY A 125 -3.82 0.35 -5.19
CA GLY A 125 -3.60 1.23 -4.06
C GLY A 125 -3.73 2.69 -4.45
N TYR A 126 -4.45 3.42 -3.62
CA TYR A 126 -4.72 4.81 -3.82
C TYR A 126 -4.32 5.57 -2.55
N GLY A 127 -3.09 6.07 -2.55
CA GLY A 127 -2.53 6.87 -1.47
C GLY A 127 -3.12 8.28 -1.45
N ILE A 128 -3.70 8.66 -0.31
CA ILE A 128 -4.13 10.04 -0.03
C ILE A 128 -3.39 10.62 1.14
N VAL A 129 -3.05 11.90 1.03
CA VAL A 129 -2.45 12.68 2.09
C VAL A 129 -3.53 13.60 2.67
N LEU A 130 -3.73 13.55 3.98
CA LEU A 130 -4.75 14.34 4.69
C LEU A 130 -4.15 15.31 5.71
N THR A 131 -2.83 15.42 5.77
CA THR A 131 -2.12 16.39 6.60
C THR A 131 -1.81 17.66 5.81
N PRO A 132 -2.30 18.86 6.24
CA PRO A 132 -2.11 20.11 5.50
C PRO A 132 -0.65 20.42 5.15
N TRP A 133 0.27 20.21 6.09
CA TRP A 133 1.69 20.54 5.88
C TRP A 133 2.36 19.64 4.82
N GLN A 134 2.01 18.35 4.74
CA GLN A 134 2.52 17.47 3.68
C GLN A 134 1.96 17.86 2.32
N LEU A 135 0.68 18.25 2.25
CA LEU A 135 0.08 18.73 1.02
C LEU A 135 0.80 19.98 0.51
N GLU A 136 1.07 20.94 1.39
CA GLU A 136 1.86 22.12 1.07
C GLU A 136 3.28 21.74 0.61
N LEU A 137 3.94 20.81 1.31
CA LEU A 137 5.28 20.35 0.95
C LEU A 137 5.33 19.65 -0.42
N PHE A 138 4.37 18.78 -0.73
CA PHE A 138 4.36 18.00 -1.96
C PHE A 138 3.87 18.79 -3.18
N THR A 139 3.00 19.78 -2.97
CA THR A 139 2.38 20.51 -4.08
C THR A 139 2.92 21.93 -4.26
N GLY A 140 3.48 22.54 -3.21
CA GLY A 140 3.82 23.95 -3.19
C GLY A 140 2.60 24.88 -3.32
N ASP A 141 1.37 24.36 -3.19
CA ASP A 141 0.14 25.09 -3.40
C ASP A 141 -0.77 25.02 -2.16
N SER A 142 -0.85 26.13 -1.43
CA SER A 142 -1.69 26.26 -0.22
C SER A 142 -3.19 26.07 -0.46
N ARG A 143 -3.64 26.04 -1.71
CA ARG A 143 -5.04 25.74 -2.06
C ARG A 143 -5.34 24.23 -2.01
N VAL A 144 -4.31 23.38 -2.07
CA VAL A 144 -4.48 21.92 -1.93
C VAL A 144 -4.65 21.56 -0.47
N SER A 145 -5.90 21.48 -0.03
CA SER A 145 -6.28 21.16 1.35
C SER A 145 -6.74 19.70 1.49
N PRO A 146 -6.81 19.16 2.73
CA PRO A 146 -7.40 17.84 2.96
C PRO A 146 -8.82 17.72 2.41
N GLN A 147 -9.61 18.80 2.42
CA GLN A 147 -10.95 18.82 1.84
C GLN A 147 -10.94 18.63 0.32
N VAL A 148 -9.96 19.20 -0.38
CA VAL A 148 -9.76 18.96 -1.82
C VAL A 148 -9.46 17.47 -2.06
N MET A 149 -8.59 16.89 -1.24
CA MET A 149 -8.25 15.47 -1.32
C MET A 149 -9.44 14.55 -1.00
N LEU A 150 -10.31 14.92 -0.06
CA LEU A 150 -11.54 14.16 0.21
C LEU A 150 -12.49 14.16 -0.99
N ASN A 151 -12.64 15.29 -1.67
CA ASN A 151 -13.54 15.41 -2.82
C ASN A 151 -13.13 14.55 -4.02
N ILE A 152 -11.83 14.24 -4.17
CA ILE A 152 -11.33 13.41 -5.27
C ILE A 152 -11.50 11.90 -5.00
N ILE A 153 -11.53 11.46 -3.74
CA ILE A 153 -11.67 10.04 -3.37
C ILE A 153 -12.83 9.34 -4.10
N PRO A 154 -14.09 9.81 -3.99
CA PRO A 154 -15.20 9.10 -4.61
C PRO A 154 -15.13 9.12 -6.13
N LEU A 155 -14.47 10.12 -6.74
CA LEU A 155 -14.26 10.19 -8.18
C LEU A 155 -13.28 9.11 -8.64
N THR A 156 -12.14 8.99 -7.96
CA THR A 156 -11.11 7.99 -8.26
C THR A 156 -11.61 6.57 -8.03
N LEU A 157 -12.28 6.29 -6.91
CA LEU A 157 -12.84 4.96 -6.63
C LEU A 157 -13.87 4.55 -7.67
N ARG A 158 -14.77 5.46 -8.07
CA ARG A 158 -15.72 5.20 -9.16
C ARG A 158 -15.01 4.93 -10.49
N LYS A 159 -13.93 5.65 -10.79
CA LYS A 159 -13.16 5.48 -12.01
C LYS A 159 -12.48 4.11 -12.07
N ILE A 160 -11.75 3.73 -11.02
CA ILE A 160 -11.11 2.40 -10.92
C ILE A 160 -12.14 1.29 -11.10
N LYS A 161 -13.28 1.39 -10.41
CA LYS A 161 -14.38 0.42 -10.51
C LYS A 161 -14.97 0.35 -11.93
N LYS A 162 -15.16 1.50 -12.59
CA LYS A 162 -15.69 1.57 -13.96
C LYS A 162 -14.78 0.83 -14.95
N TYR A 163 -13.48 0.88 -14.75
CA TYR A 163 -12.50 0.17 -15.57
C TYR A 163 -12.30 -1.31 -15.17
N GLY A 164 -13.02 -1.80 -14.15
CA GLY A 164 -12.97 -3.19 -13.71
C GLY A 164 -11.92 -3.49 -12.63
N GLY A 165 -11.24 -2.46 -12.10
CA GLY A 165 -10.25 -2.62 -11.04
C GLY A 165 -10.86 -2.70 -9.63
N THR A 166 -10.09 -3.24 -8.70
CA THR A 166 -10.40 -3.20 -7.26
C THR A 166 -9.48 -2.21 -6.57
N ALA A 167 -10.04 -1.15 -6.00
CA ALA A 167 -9.25 -0.14 -5.29
C ALA A 167 -9.06 -0.49 -3.81
N ILE A 168 -7.96 -0.04 -3.23
CA ILE A 168 -7.72 0.04 -1.79
C ILE A 168 -7.34 1.50 -1.49
N LEU A 169 -7.99 2.11 -0.50
CA LEU A 169 -7.67 3.46 -0.07
C LEU A 169 -6.59 3.42 1.02
N ASP A 170 -5.47 4.08 0.77
CA ASP A 170 -4.34 4.14 1.68
C ASP A 170 -4.21 5.56 2.23
N CYS A 171 -4.41 5.73 3.53
CA CYS A 171 -4.29 7.04 4.18
C CYS A 171 -2.83 7.24 4.64
N VAL A 172 -2.05 7.96 3.84
CA VAL A 172 -0.66 8.29 4.16
C VAL A 172 -0.64 9.20 5.38
N ASP A 173 0.28 8.90 6.30
CA ASP A 173 0.43 9.64 7.56
C ASP A 173 -0.86 9.69 8.40
N ALA A 174 -1.65 8.63 8.36
CA ALA A 174 -2.93 8.55 9.07
C ALA A 174 -2.81 8.86 10.57
N THR A 175 -1.73 8.43 11.24
CA THR A 175 -1.55 8.64 12.68
C THR A 175 -1.34 10.12 13.06
N ARG A 176 -1.03 11.00 12.10
CA ARG A 176 -0.88 12.45 12.29
C ARG A 176 -1.93 13.28 11.53
N SER A 177 -2.88 12.62 10.87
CA SER A 177 -3.99 13.26 10.18
C SER A 177 -5.14 13.58 11.14
N ASP A 178 -5.93 14.62 10.82
CA ASP A 178 -7.13 14.92 11.61
C ASP A 178 -8.11 13.74 11.54
N LEU A 179 -8.56 13.29 12.71
CA LEU A 179 -9.42 12.12 12.84
C LEU A 179 -10.76 12.30 12.11
N THR A 180 -11.26 13.52 11.98
CA THR A 180 -12.50 13.83 11.25
C THR A 180 -12.31 13.57 9.76
N PHE A 181 -11.21 14.04 9.18
CA PHE A 181 -10.90 13.79 7.77
C PHE A 181 -10.66 12.30 7.48
N LEU A 182 -9.97 11.58 8.38
CA LEU A 182 -9.78 10.13 8.24
C LEU A 182 -11.12 9.38 8.26
N LYS A 183 -12.01 9.72 9.20
CA LYS A 183 -13.35 9.11 9.28
C LYS A 183 -14.17 9.37 8.03
N GLU A 184 -14.05 10.57 7.45
CA GLU A 184 -14.72 10.92 6.21
C GLU A 184 -14.18 10.13 5.02
N ALA A 185 -12.86 10.04 4.87
CA ALA A 185 -12.22 9.25 3.83
C ALA A 185 -12.65 7.77 3.86
N ILE A 186 -12.62 7.15 5.05
CA ILE A 186 -13.05 5.76 5.26
C ILE A 186 -14.55 5.59 4.96
N ARG A 187 -15.38 6.57 5.33
CA ARG A 187 -16.82 6.52 5.05
C ARG A 187 -17.09 6.52 3.54
N ASP A 188 -16.35 7.30 2.77
CA ASP A 188 -16.55 7.41 1.32
C ASP A 188 -16.06 6.17 0.57
N GLU A 189 -14.98 5.54 1.05
CA GLU A 189 -14.53 4.23 0.57
C GLU A 189 -15.61 3.16 0.77
N ARG A 190 -16.15 3.04 1.99
CA ARG A 190 -17.22 2.09 2.34
C ARG A 190 -18.52 2.29 1.55
N ARG A 191 -18.82 3.52 1.13
CA ARG A 191 -19.98 3.80 0.27
C ARG A 191 -19.76 3.31 -1.17
N SER A 192 -18.52 3.38 -1.64
CA SER A 192 -18.15 3.06 -3.02
C SER A 192 -17.95 1.55 -3.24
N TYR A 193 -17.41 0.87 -2.22
CA TYR A 193 -17.21 -0.57 -2.17
C TYR A 193 -18.06 -1.17 -1.03
N LYS A 194 -19.07 -1.98 -1.37
CA LYS A 194 -19.79 -2.79 -0.36
C LYS A 194 -18.79 -3.82 0.21
N ARG A 195 -18.14 -3.46 1.33
CA ARG A 195 -17.30 -4.28 2.22
C ARG A 195 -16.32 -5.25 1.53
N ARG A 196 -15.03 -4.90 1.58
CA ARG A 196 -14.02 -5.83 2.08
C ARG A 196 -13.48 -5.23 3.38
N PHE A 197 -13.29 -6.10 4.38
CA PHE A 197 -13.04 -5.84 5.80
C PHE A 197 -14.30 -5.65 6.67
#